data_AF-A0A8T0BF22-F1
#
_entry.id   AF-A0A8T0BF22-F1
#
_cell.length_a   1.000
_cell.length_b   1.000
_cell.length_c   1.000
_cell.angle_alpha   90.00
_cell.angle_beta   90.00
_cell.angle_gamma   90.00
#
_symmetry.space_group_name_H-M   'P 1'
#
loop_
_entity.id
_entity.type
_entity.pdbx_description
1 polymer ?
#
loop_
_entity_poly.entity_id
_entity_poly.type
_entity_poly.pdbx_seq_one_letter_code
_entity_poly.pdbx_strand_id
1 'polypeptide(L)'
;MAALGQEIGKMQKRGKLSFLSRSWNMTWSLRTIKDEMEQTDGRCDGVCDGVEKNMDLSYQQQGQEALQEALELTHSTDGWRMELSEDSGEVIYSKVVQGNRKVFRLEVDLNATPDELYEVLFVKVEEMNEWNPNIAHIRVLKHIGKETMVTHEVSAGKAGNFIGQRDFLSVRHSLRTRQCIYLGGVATHLDAFPPQSGFIRAEDGPTCIIIQAVPDCTGRSKLTWLLNMDVKGWLPKSLVNQTLPQAQLDFTRHLRRRLWTSRK
;
A
#
# COMPACT_ATOMS: atom_id res chain seq x y z
N MET A 1 17.50 -53.34 5.11
CA MET A 1 16.92 -51.98 5.07
C MET A 1 17.45 -51.25 6.28
N ALA A 2 18.62 -50.63 6.11
CA ALA A 2 19.54 -50.26 7.18
C ALA A 2 19.20 -48.92 7.84
N ALA A 3 19.40 -48.88 9.16
CA ALA A 3 19.48 -47.71 10.01
C ALA A 3 20.70 -46.82 9.66
N LEU A 4 20.63 -45.53 10.06
CA LEU A 4 21.71 -44.55 10.36
C LEU A 4 21.10 -43.15 10.17
N GLY A 5 21.23 -42.14 11.02
CA GLY A 5 22.01 -41.94 12.24
C GLY A 5 21.85 -40.46 12.62
N GLN A 6 21.86 -40.17 13.91
CA GLN A 6 21.91 -38.82 14.48
C GLN A 6 23.22 -38.12 14.09
N GLU A 7 23.20 -36.80 13.94
CA GLU A 7 24.30 -35.98 14.47
C GLU A 7 23.85 -34.55 14.79
N ILE A 8 23.80 -34.26 16.09
CA ILE A 8 23.82 -32.91 16.66
C ILE A 8 25.25 -32.68 17.17
N GLY A 9 25.85 -31.55 16.77
CA GLY A 9 26.74 -30.79 17.64
C GLY A 9 28.22 -30.76 17.25
N LYS A 10 28.67 -29.58 16.80
CA LYS A 10 29.62 -28.70 17.53
C LYS A 10 30.30 -27.72 16.56
N MET A 11 29.82 -26.49 16.51
CA MET A 11 30.71 -25.31 16.54
C MET A 11 30.06 -24.23 17.41
N GLN A 12 30.55 -24.16 18.64
CA GLN A 12 30.30 -23.08 19.58
C GLN A 12 31.46 -22.09 19.44
N LYS A 13 31.15 -20.79 19.53
CA LYS A 13 32.04 -19.63 19.75
C LYS A 13 32.63 -18.94 18.52
N ARG A 14 31.94 -17.91 18.03
CA ARG A 14 32.37 -16.50 18.18
C ARG A 14 31.27 -15.55 17.71
N GLY A 15 31.02 -14.51 18.50
CA GLY A 15 30.19 -13.37 18.12
C GLY A 15 28.80 -13.36 18.75
N LYS A 16 28.71 -12.87 19.99
CA LYS A 16 27.53 -12.10 20.39
C LYS A 16 27.38 -10.97 19.37
N LEU A 17 26.44 -11.07 18.44
CA LEU A 17 25.72 -9.89 18.00
C LEU A 17 24.39 -9.91 18.74
N SER A 18 24.32 -9.10 19.79
CA SER A 18 23.05 -8.58 20.25
C SER A 18 22.35 -7.94 19.05
N PHE A 19 21.37 -8.61 18.46
CA PHE A 19 20.28 -7.89 17.83
C PHE A 19 19.54 -7.21 18.97
N LEU A 20 20.02 -6.02 19.31
CA LEU A 20 19.22 -5.04 20.02
C LEU A 20 17.99 -4.87 19.14
N SER A 21 16.87 -5.47 19.58
CA SER A 21 15.55 -5.00 19.22
C SER A 21 15.49 -3.54 19.68
N ARG A 22 15.93 -2.62 18.83
CA ARG A 22 15.67 -1.20 18.98
C ARG A 22 14.20 -1.00 18.70
N SER A 23 13.39 -1.30 19.73
CA SER A 23 12.15 -0.60 19.97
C SER A 23 12.53 0.87 20.16
N TRP A 24 12.54 1.62 19.06
CA TRP A 24 12.61 3.06 19.13
C TRP A 24 11.20 3.59 19.34
N ASN A 25 11.08 4.56 20.24
CA ASN A 25 9.85 5.20 20.70
C ASN A 25 8.93 5.63 19.52
N MET A 26 7.98 4.77 19.13
CA MET A 26 7.05 5.02 18.01
C MET A 26 5.87 5.90 18.40
N THR A 27 5.62 6.11 19.69
CA THR A 27 4.51 6.92 20.20
C THR A 27 4.67 8.42 19.88
N TRP A 28 5.90 8.88 19.62
CA TRP A 28 6.17 10.27 19.21
C TRP A 28 5.73 10.56 17.77
N SER A 29 5.60 9.55 16.90
CA SER A 29 5.36 9.74 15.46
C SER A 29 3.91 10.00 15.07
N LEU A 30 2.92 9.40 15.75
CA LEU A 30 1.51 9.53 15.35
C LEU A 30 0.91 10.89 15.73
N ARG A 31 1.38 11.51 16.82
CA ARG A 31 0.96 12.86 17.21
C ARG A 31 1.47 13.90 16.21
N THR A 32 2.75 13.81 15.84
CA THR A 32 3.32 14.71 14.82
C THR A 32 2.65 14.57 13.45
N ILE A 33 2.24 13.36 13.06
CA ILE A 33 1.47 13.16 11.82
C ILE A 33 0.09 13.80 11.93
N LYS A 34 -0.63 13.62 13.05
CA LYS A 34 -1.91 14.30 13.29
C LYS A 34 -1.76 15.83 13.27
N ASP A 35 -0.74 16.37 13.94
CA ASP A 35 -0.45 17.81 13.98
C ASP A 35 -0.06 18.36 12.59
N GLU A 36 0.70 17.60 11.79
CA GLU A 36 1.06 17.97 10.39
C GLU A 36 -0.15 17.90 9.45
N MET A 37 -1.07 16.94 9.65
CA MET A 37 -2.33 16.86 8.90
C MET A 37 -3.23 18.06 9.20
N GLU A 38 -3.34 18.46 10.47
CA GLU A 38 -4.11 19.63 10.91
C GLU A 38 -3.54 20.98 10.40
N GLN A 39 -2.22 21.07 10.17
CA GLN A 39 -1.57 22.31 9.69
C GLN A 39 -1.72 22.60 8.20
N THR A 40 -2.12 21.62 7.38
CA THR A 40 -2.28 21.79 5.92
C THR A 40 -3.58 22.52 5.53
N ASP A 41 -4.49 22.77 6.47
CA ASP A 41 -5.84 23.28 6.24
C ASP A 41 -5.95 24.83 6.07
N GLY A 42 -4.88 25.48 5.61
CA GLY A 42 -4.78 26.94 5.63
C GLY A 42 -4.37 27.57 4.31
N ARG A 43 -5.35 27.84 3.42
CA ARG A 43 -5.53 29.07 2.60
C ARG A 43 -6.27 28.81 1.29
N CYS A 44 -7.46 29.40 1.13
CA CYS A 44 -8.22 29.37 -0.12
C CYS A 44 -8.70 30.80 -0.48
N ASP A 45 -8.04 31.43 -1.45
CA ASP A 45 -8.58 32.60 -2.17
C ASP A 45 -9.28 32.12 -3.45
N GLY A 46 -10.54 32.51 -3.66
CA GLY A 46 -11.26 32.30 -4.92
C GLY A 46 -12.67 31.76 -4.76
N VAL A 47 -13.64 32.49 -5.31
CA VAL A 47 -15.07 32.15 -5.34
C VAL A 47 -15.31 31.13 -6.45
N CYS A 48 -15.48 29.86 -6.08
CA CYS A 48 -16.01 28.79 -6.93
C CYS A 48 -17.17 28.11 -6.17
N ASP A 49 -18.14 27.63 -6.93
CA ASP A 49 -19.47 27.16 -6.52
C ASP A 49 -19.46 26.27 -5.26
N GLY A 50 -20.24 26.64 -4.24
CA GLY A 50 -20.10 26.12 -2.87
C GLY A 50 -20.33 24.60 -2.73
N VAL A 51 -21.02 23.98 -3.69
CA VAL A 51 -21.30 22.54 -3.72
C VAL A 51 -20.07 21.72 -4.13
N GLU A 52 -19.34 22.16 -5.17
CA GLU A 52 -18.12 21.46 -5.61
C GLU A 52 -17.03 21.54 -4.55
N LYS A 53 -16.89 22.71 -3.92
CA LYS A 53 -15.94 22.93 -2.83
C LYS A 53 -16.24 22.04 -1.62
N ASN A 54 -17.51 21.81 -1.28
CA ASN A 54 -17.89 20.92 -0.19
C ASN A 54 -17.60 19.44 -0.50
N MET A 55 -17.82 18.99 -1.73
CA MET A 55 -17.47 17.63 -2.15
C MET A 55 -15.95 17.42 -2.15
N ASP A 56 -15.18 18.41 -2.59
CA ASP A 56 -13.71 18.37 -2.59
C ASP A 56 -13.16 18.20 -1.18
N LEU A 57 -13.66 18.99 -0.23
CA LEU A 57 -13.32 18.87 1.19
C LEU A 57 -13.69 17.48 1.73
N SER A 58 -14.84 16.92 1.33
CA SER A 58 -15.23 15.57 1.73
C SER A 58 -14.26 14.49 1.24
N TYR A 59 -13.77 14.59 0.00
CA TYR A 59 -12.79 13.63 -0.52
C TYR A 59 -11.42 13.80 0.15
N GLN A 60 -11.00 15.04 0.45
CA GLN A 60 -9.77 15.30 1.20
C GLN A 60 -9.85 14.70 2.60
N GLN A 61 -10.92 14.97 3.34
CA GLN A 61 -11.16 14.42 4.67
C GLN A 61 -11.16 12.89 4.63
N GLN A 62 -11.89 12.29 3.69
CA GLN A 62 -11.93 10.84 3.52
C GLN A 62 -10.53 10.23 3.30
N GLY A 63 -9.71 10.86 2.46
CA GLY A 63 -8.35 10.41 2.19
C GLY A 63 -7.43 10.51 3.41
N GLN A 64 -7.55 11.59 4.18
CA GLN A 64 -6.81 11.81 5.42
C GLN A 64 -7.20 10.80 6.50
N GLU A 65 -8.49 10.60 6.75
CA GLU A 65 -9.00 9.65 7.74
C GLU A 65 -8.58 8.22 7.39
N ALA A 66 -8.71 7.82 6.12
CA ALA A 66 -8.27 6.51 5.65
C ALA A 66 -6.76 6.31 5.84
N LEU A 67 -5.95 7.33 5.56
CA LEU A 67 -4.51 7.25 5.81
C LEU A 67 -4.23 7.06 7.31
N GLN A 68 -4.90 7.82 8.17
CA GLN A 68 -4.73 7.74 9.62
C GLN A 68 -5.08 6.32 10.14
N GLU A 69 -6.24 5.78 9.76
CA GLU A 69 -6.66 4.43 10.14
C GLU A 69 -5.68 3.36 9.64
N ALA A 70 -5.22 3.48 8.40
CA ALA A 70 -4.26 2.57 7.80
C ALA A 70 -2.91 2.60 8.52
N LEU A 71 -2.43 3.77 8.94
CA LEU A 71 -1.20 3.93 9.72
C LEU A 71 -1.33 3.34 11.12
N GLU A 72 -2.46 3.54 11.80
CA GLU A 72 -2.72 2.94 13.12
C GLU A 72 -2.71 1.40 13.05
N LEU A 73 -3.35 0.83 12.03
CA LEU A 73 -3.34 -0.62 11.80
C LEU A 73 -1.94 -1.13 11.49
N THR A 74 -1.21 -0.45 10.61
CA THR A 74 0.15 -0.82 10.18
C THR A 74 1.13 -0.84 11.36
N HIS A 75 1.05 0.16 12.25
CA HIS A 75 1.94 0.30 13.40
C HIS A 75 1.52 -0.48 14.64
N SER A 76 0.32 -1.07 14.65
CA SER A 76 -0.11 -1.92 15.76
C SER A 76 0.88 -3.06 16.01
N THR A 77 1.29 -3.25 17.27
CA THR A 77 2.32 -4.24 17.66
C THR A 77 1.80 -5.66 17.71
N ASP A 78 0.48 -5.83 17.79
CA ASP A 78 -0.15 -7.10 18.16
C ASP A 78 -0.96 -7.69 17.01
N GLY A 79 -0.96 -9.02 16.88
CA GLY A 79 -1.84 -9.76 15.97
C GLY A 79 -1.35 -9.90 14.52
N TRP A 80 -0.15 -9.43 14.19
CA TRP A 80 0.49 -9.69 12.91
C TRP A 80 1.16 -11.07 12.90
N ARG A 81 0.86 -11.88 11.89
CA ARG A 81 1.47 -13.18 11.64
C ARG A 81 2.25 -13.14 10.33
N MET A 82 3.49 -13.59 10.34
CA MET A 82 4.27 -13.75 9.10
C MET A 82 3.64 -14.86 8.24
N GLU A 83 3.35 -14.55 6.98
CA GLU A 83 2.82 -15.49 6.00
C GLU A 83 3.93 -15.96 5.04
N LEU A 84 4.78 -15.03 4.59
CA LEU A 84 5.83 -15.29 3.59
C LEU A 84 7.09 -14.48 3.90
N SER A 85 8.24 -15.04 3.52
CA SER A 85 9.54 -14.37 3.50
C SER A 85 10.30 -14.90 2.29
N GLU A 86 10.68 -14.02 1.38
CA GLU A 86 11.39 -14.35 0.15
C GLU A 86 12.89 -14.04 0.29
N ASP A 87 13.74 -14.81 -0.40
CA ASP A 87 15.19 -14.55 -0.45
C ASP A 87 15.53 -13.18 -1.07
N SER A 88 14.61 -12.64 -1.87
CA SER A 88 14.70 -11.31 -2.46
C SER A 88 14.36 -10.17 -1.49
N GLY A 89 14.06 -10.47 -0.23
CA GLY A 89 13.91 -9.50 0.87
C GLY A 89 12.47 -9.03 1.15
N GLU A 90 11.48 -9.48 0.39
CA GLU A 90 10.07 -9.26 0.70
C GLU A 90 9.63 -10.10 1.91
N VAL A 91 8.95 -9.45 2.85
CA VAL A 91 8.28 -10.12 3.97
C VAL A 91 6.82 -9.72 3.98
N ILE A 92 5.92 -10.70 4.01
CA ILE A 92 4.47 -10.45 4.07
C ILE A 92 3.92 -10.97 5.39
N TYR A 93 3.25 -10.08 6.10
CA TYR A 93 2.48 -10.36 7.30
C TYR A 93 0.99 -10.33 6.98
N SER A 94 0.19 -10.93 7.86
CA SER A 94 -1.24 -10.79 7.82
C SER A 94 -1.84 -10.60 9.21
N LYS A 95 -3.02 -10.00 9.25
CA LYS A 95 -3.79 -9.79 10.48
C LYS A 95 -5.28 -9.93 10.18
N VAL A 96 -6.01 -10.56 11.09
CA VAL A 96 -7.47 -10.58 11.02
C VAL A 96 -8.00 -9.34 11.75
N VAL A 97 -8.78 -8.54 11.04
CA VAL A 97 -9.44 -7.34 11.58
C VAL A 97 -10.92 -7.62 11.81
N GLN A 98 -11.66 -6.60 12.27
CA GLN A 98 -13.10 -6.69 12.49
C GLN A 98 -13.83 -7.26 11.26
N GLY A 99 -14.89 -8.04 11.49
CA GLY A 99 -15.62 -8.73 10.42
C GLY A 99 -14.92 -9.98 9.87
N ASN A 100 -13.88 -10.51 10.55
CA ASN A 100 -13.11 -11.68 10.12
C ASN A 100 -12.50 -11.50 8.71
N ARG A 101 -12.15 -10.25 8.38
CA ARG A 101 -11.42 -9.88 7.15
C ARG A 101 -9.92 -10.00 7.43
N LYS A 102 -9.18 -10.57 6.49
CA LYS A 102 -7.73 -10.68 6.56
C LYS A 102 -7.10 -9.54 5.77
N VAL A 103 -6.22 -8.78 6.40
CA VAL A 103 -5.38 -7.75 5.76
C VAL A 103 -3.95 -8.24 5.64
N PHE A 104 -3.18 -7.66 4.73
CA PHE A 104 -1.81 -8.06 4.47
C PHE A 104 -0.87 -6.86 4.53
N ARG A 105 0.31 -7.04 5.12
CA ARG A 105 1.34 -6.00 5.20
C ARG A 105 2.61 -6.55 4.57
N LEU A 106 3.01 -5.97 3.45
CA LEU A 106 4.29 -6.23 2.81
C LEU A 106 5.34 -5.24 3.35
N GLU A 107 6.55 -5.72 3.59
CA GLU A 107 7.73 -4.90 3.86
C GLU A 107 8.87 -5.32 2.93
N VAL A 108 9.54 -4.34 2.31
CA VAL A 108 10.67 -4.58 1.39
C VAL A 108 11.61 -3.38 1.32
N ASP A 109 12.91 -3.65 1.23
CA ASP A 109 13.90 -2.63 0.90
C ASP A 109 14.07 -2.53 -0.63
N LEU A 110 14.03 -1.30 -1.13
CA LEU A 110 14.15 -0.97 -2.55
C LEU A 110 15.38 -0.08 -2.77
N ASN A 111 16.12 -0.38 -3.83
CA ASN A 111 17.18 0.49 -4.33
C ASN A 111 16.55 1.63 -5.12
N ALA A 112 15.79 2.51 -4.46
CA ALA A 112 15.24 3.76 -4.99
C ALA A 112 15.09 4.83 -3.91
N THR A 113 15.20 6.10 -4.30
CA THR A 113 14.91 7.22 -3.40
C THR A 113 13.41 7.31 -3.12
N PRO A 114 13.01 7.99 -2.02
CA PRO A 114 11.59 8.24 -1.78
C PRO A 114 10.91 9.00 -2.93
N ASP A 115 11.63 9.93 -3.57
CA ASP A 115 11.12 10.72 -4.69
C ASP A 115 10.89 9.88 -5.95
N GLU A 116 11.83 8.97 -6.29
CA GLU A 116 11.65 8.03 -7.41
C GLU A 116 10.41 7.15 -7.20
N LEU A 117 10.18 6.68 -5.97
CA LEU A 117 9.00 5.88 -5.63
C LEU A 117 7.73 6.71 -5.65
N TYR A 118 7.75 7.93 -5.11
CA TYR A 118 6.60 8.83 -5.13
C TYR A 118 6.14 9.16 -6.54
N GLU A 119 7.10 9.46 -7.42
CA GLU A 119 6.85 9.75 -8.83
C GLU A 119 6.11 8.58 -9.51
N VAL A 120 6.61 7.36 -9.36
CA VAL A 120 6.03 6.17 -10.01
C VAL A 120 4.71 5.72 -9.39
N LEU A 121 4.53 5.91 -8.07
CA LEU A 121 3.38 5.35 -7.34
C LEU A 121 2.21 6.32 -7.15
N PHE A 122 2.45 7.63 -7.29
CA PHE A 122 1.42 8.66 -7.07
C PHE A 122 1.33 9.63 -8.25
N VAL A 123 2.44 10.26 -8.65
CA VAL A 123 2.41 11.29 -9.71
C VAL A 123 2.06 10.67 -11.06
N LYS A 124 2.68 9.54 -11.41
CA LYS A 124 2.49 8.80 -12.66
C LYS A 124 1.64 7.55 -12.49
N VAL A 125 0.64 7.62 -11.60
CA VAL A 125 -0.21 6.47 -11.28
C VAL A 125 -0.95 5.93 -12.52
N GLU A 126 -1.32 6.79 -13.48
CA GLU A 126 -1.96 6.37 -14.73
C GLU A 126 -1.03 5.56 -15.65
N GLU A 127 0.30 5.73 -15.54
CA GLU A 127 1.31 4.96 -16.28
C GLU A 127 1.61 3.59 -15.61
N MET A 128 0.91 3.24 -14.51
CA MET A 128 1.17 1.99 -13.78
C MET A 128 0.96 0.75 -14.65
N ASN A 129 0.00 0.79 -15.56
CA ASN A 129 -0.30 -0.32 -16.47
C ASN A 129 0.83 -0.61 -17.47
N GLU A 130 1.73 0.33 -17.73
CA GLU A 130 2.87 0.12 -18.63
C GLU A 130 3.89 -0.87 -18.07
N TRP A 131 3.95 -1.01 -16.74
CA TRP A 131 4.95 -1.84 -16.07
C TRP A 131 4.36 -2.88 -15.11
N ASN A 132 3.10 -2.73 -14.69
CA ASN A 132 2.40 -3.68 -13.84
C ASN A 132 1.30 -4.44 -14.62
N PRO A 133 1.53 -5.69 -15.04
CA PRO A 133 0.57 -6.47 -15.82
C PRO A 133 -0.68 -6.89 -15.04
N ASN A 134 -0.73 -6.70 -13.71
CA ASN A 134 -1.94 -6.93 -12.94
C ASN A 134 -2.95 -5.77 -13.06
N ILE A 135 -2.55 -4.66 -13.68
CA ILE A 135 -3.37 -3.46 -13.90
C ILE A 135 -3.65 -3.32 -15.40
N ALA A 136 -4.92 -3.23 -15.76
CA ALA A 136 -5.32 -2.95 -17.14
C ALA A 136 -5.15 -1.44 -17.45
N HIS A 137 -5.66 -0.59 -16.56
CA HIS A 137 -5.48 0.86 -16.59
C HIS A 137 -5.86 1.48 -15.25
N ILE A 138 -5.36 2.70 -15.02
CA ILE A 138 -5.81 3.60 -13.97
C ILE A 138 -6.17 4.92 -14.64
N ARG A 139 -7.31 5.50 -14.27
CA ARG A 139 -7.75 6.82 -14.70
C ARG A 139 -7.94 7.73 -13.50
N VAL A 140 -7.34 8.92 -13.53
CA VAL A 140 -7.68 9.97 -12.56
C VAL A 140 -8.96 10.66 -13.03
N LEU A 141 -10.03 10.48 -12.25
CA LEU A 141 -11.33 11.08 -12.56
C LEU A 141 -11.42 12.53 -12.06
N LYS A 142 -10.71 12.83 -10.96
CA LYS A 142 -10.70 14.16 -10.35
C LYS A 142 -9.42 14.38 -9.55
N HIS A 143 -8.83 15.57 -9.69
CA HIS A 143 -7.80 16.07 -8.79
C HIS A 143 -8.42 17.02 -7.77
N ILE A 144 -8.03 16.88 -6.50
CA ILE A 144 -8.39 17.78 -5.41
C ILE A 144 -7.11 18.26 -4.73
N GLY A 145 -6.67 19.47 -5.08
CA GLY A 145 -5.35 19.95 -4.71
C GLY A 145 -4.23 19.13 -5.36
N LYS A 146 -3.05 19.07 -4.72
CA LYS A 146 -1.91 18.27 -5.20
C LYS A 146 -1.86 16.90 -4.51
N GLU A 147 -2.51 16.81 -3.36
CA GLU A 147 -2.37 15.72 -2.41
C GLU A 147 -3.49 14.69 -2.55
N THR A 148 -4.63 15.04 -3.14
CA THR A 148 -5.80 14.15 -3.21
C THR A 148 -6.27 13.96 -4.64
N MET A 149 -6.67 12.74 -4.98
CA MET A 149 -7.30 12.42 -6.26
C MET A 149 -8.35 11.33 -6.11
N VAL A 150 -9.34 11.33 -7.00
CA VAL A 150 -10.27 10.21 -7.19
C VAL A 150 -9.82 9.43 -8.40
N THR A 151 -9.60 8.13 -8.24
CA THR A 151 -9.12 7.24 -9.30
C THR A 151 -10.08 6.11 -9.57
N HIS A 152 -10.20 5.75 -10.85
CA HIS A 152 -10.78 4.49 -11.29
C HIS A 152 -9.65 3.55 -11.73
N GLU A 153 -9.51 2.42 -11.06
CA GLU A 153 -8.50 1.40 -11.37
C GLU A 153 -9.18 0.12 -11.84
N VAL A 154 -8.70 -0.45 -12.95
CA VAL A 154 -9.21 -1.72 -13.48
C VAL A 154 -8.11 -2.78 -13.43
N SER A 155 -8.41 -3.88 -12.76
CA SER A 155 -7.53 -5.05 -12.72
C SER A 155 -7.48 -5.76 -14.08
N ALA A 156 -6.30 -6.25 -14.44
CA ALA A 156 -6.13 -7.04 -15.65
C ALA A 156 -6.81 -8.41 -15.51
N GLY A 157 -7.60 -8.80 -16.51
CA GLY A 157 -8.07 -10.17 -16.64
C GLY A 157 -6.92 -11.07 -17.09
N LYS A 158 -6.79 -12.27 -16.50
CA LYS A 158 -5.88 -13.29 -17.04
C LYS A 158 -6.67 -14.19 -17.99
N ALA A 159 -6.12 -14.48 -19.17
CA ALA A 159 -6.74 -15.40 -20.12
C ALA A 159 -6.96 -16.77 -19.46
N GLY A 160 -8.19 -17.29 -19.50
CA GLY A 160 -8.58 -18.56 -18.87
C GLY A 160 -8.95 -18.48 -17.38
N ASN A 161 -9.06 -17.30 -16.78
CA ASN A 161 -9.42 -17.16 -15.36
C ASN A 161 -10.90 -17.38 -15.07
N PHE A 162 -11.17 -18.14 -14.00
CA PHE A 162 -12.48 -18.20 -13.31
C PHE A 162 -12.78 -16.96 -12.44
N ILE A 163 -11.78 -16.10 -12.25
CA ILE A 163 -11.89 -14.87 -11.45
C ILE A 163 -12.21 -13.70 -12.40
N GLY A 164 -13.44 -13.19 -12.35
CA GLY A 164 -13.85 -12.02 -13.13
C GLY A 164 -13.01 -10.77 -12.87
N GLN A 165 -12.99 -9.81 -13.78
CA GLN A 165 -12.27 -8.55 -13.56
C GLN A 165 -12.94 -7.71 -12.48
N ARG A 166 -12.11 -7.01 -11.71
CA ARG A 166 -12.53 -6.04 -10.70
C ARG A 166 -12.17 -4.63 -11.15
N ASP A 167 -13.05 -3.70 -10.85
CA ASP A 167 -12.73 -2.28 -10.86
C ASP A 167 -12.81 -1.69 -9.44
N PHE A 168 -12.09 -0.61 -9.23
CA PHE A 168 -11.99 0.12 -7.97
C PHE A 168 -12.25 1.59 -8.24
N LEU A 169 -13.07 2.19 -7.40
CA LEU A 169 -13.25 3.64 -7.35
C LEU A 169 -12.79 4.09 -5.98
N SER A 170 -11.66 4.80 -5.92
CA SER A 170 -10.98 5.09 -4.66
C SER A 170 -10.55 6.55 -4.59
N VAL A 171 -10.63 7.14 -3.40
CA VAL A 171 -9.84 8.33 -3.07
C VAL A 171 -8.43 7.87 -2.78
N ARG A 172 -7.44 8.61 -3.30
CA ARG A 172 -6.02 8.47 -2.97
C ARG A 172 -5.55 9.78 -2.38
N HIS A 173 -4.77 9.70 -1.30
CA HIS A 173 -4.23 10.86 -0.60
C HIS A 173 -2.73 10.70 -0.37
N SER A 174 -1.96 11.77 -0.52
CA SER A 174 -0.52 11.82 -0.33
C SER A 174 -0.18 12.79 0.79
N LEU A 175 0.58 12.32 1.78
CA LEU A 175 1.17 13.16 2.81
C LEU A 175 2.69 12.99 2.81
N ARG A 176 3.42 14.09 2.74
CA ARG A 176 4.89 14.10 2.80
C ARG A 176 5.37 14.78 4.07
N THR A 177 6.24 14.11 4.79
CA THR A 177 6.91 14.64 5.98
C THR A 177 8.42 14.70 5.73
N ARG A 178 9.19 15.15 6.71
CA ARG A 178 10.66 15.21 6.59
C ARG A 178 11.31 13.83 6.42
N GLN A 179 10.67 12.77 6.89
CA GLN A 179 11.26 11.43 7.01
C GLN A 179 10.56 10.40 6.11
N CYS A 180 9.28 10.63 5.81
CA CYS A 180 8.43 9.65 5.15
C CYS A 180 7.56 10.30 4.07
N ILE A 181 7.19 9.51 3.08
CA ILE A 181 6.08 9.79 2.17
C ILE A 181 5.01 8.73 2.41
N TYR A 182 3.78 9.15 2.57
CA TYR A 182 2.63 8.31 2.85
C TYR A 182 1.62 8.44 1.72
N LEU A 183 1.20 7.30 1.17
CA LEU A 183 0.14 7.23 0.18
C LEU A 183 -1.02 6.45 0.80
N GLY A 184 -2.12 7.12 1.11
CA GLY A 184 -3.34 6.52 1.63
C GLY A 184 -4.36 6.28 0.53
N GLY A 185 -5.28 5.36 0.76
CA GLY A 185 -6.45 5.19 -0.09
C GLY A 185 -7.60 4.47 0.60
N VAL A 186 -8.79 4.64 0.04
CA VAL A 186 -10.02 3.94 0.44
C VAL A 186 -11.03 4.01 -0.71
N ALA A 187 -11.92 3.02 -0.78
CA ALA A 187 -13.06 3.07 -1.68
C ALA A 187 -13.90 4.33 -1.46
N THR A 188 -14.40 4.90 -2.55
CA THR A 188 -15.24 6.10 -2.52
C THR A 188 -16.43 5.96 -3.46
N HIS A 189 -17.30 6.97 -3.42
CA HIS A 189 -18.48 7.08 -4.26
C HIS A 189 -18.40 8.33 -5.13
N LEU A 190 -18.87 8.19 -6.38
CA LEU A 190 -19.01 9.29 -7.32
C LEU A 190 -20.25 9.02 -8.16
N ASP A 191 -21.29 9.85 -8.01
CA ASP A 191 -22.58 9.65 -8.71
C ASP A 191 -22.43 9.61 -10.23
N ALA A 192 -21.53 10.43 -10.77
CA ALA A 192 -21.22 10.46 -12.19
C ALA A 192 -20.48 9.21 -12.69
N PHE A 193 -20.04 8.32 -11.78
CA PHE A 193 -19.28 7.12 -12.11
C PHE A 193 -19.79 5.87 -11.35
N PRO A 194 -21.01 5.39 -11.67
CA PRO A 194 -21.56 4.19 -11.05
C PRO A 194 -20.77 2.92 -11.46
N PRO A 195 -21.01 1.77 -10.80
CA PRO A 195 -20.48 0.47 -11.24
C PRO A 195 -20.72 0.21 -12.72
N GLN A 196 -19.65 -0.16 -13.44
CA GLN A 196 -19.67 -0.37 -14.88
C GLN A 196 -19.99 -1.83 -15.21
N SER A 197 -20.74 -2.06 -16.30
CA SER A 197 -21.00 -3.42 -16.79
C SER A 197 -19.68 -4.12 -17.16
N GLY A 198 -19.60 -5.42 -16.86
CA GLY A 198 -18.41 -6.24 -17.15
C GLY A 198 -17.38 -6.31 -16.01
N PHE A 199 -17.54 -5.52 -14.96
CA PHE A 199 -16.67 -5.53 -13.78
C PHE A 199 -17.44 -5.83 -12.50
N ILE A 200 -16.78 -6.49 -11.55
CA ILE A 200 -17.22 -6.54 -10.16
C ILE A 200 -16.56 -5.34 -9.45
N ARG A 201 -17.37 -4.38 -8.97
CA ARG A 201 -16.87 -3.28 -8.14
C ARG A 201 -16.33 -3.83 -6.83
N ALA A 202 -15.02 -3.87 -6.71
CA ALA A 202 -14.34 -4.19 -5.47
C ALA A 202 -14.06 -2.91 -4.67
N GLU A 203 -13.83 -3.07 -3.38
CA GLU A 203 -13.71 -1.94 -2.45
C GLU A 203 -12.41 -2.05 -1.65
N ASP A 204 -11.57 -1.04 -1.76
CA ASP A 204 -10.48 -0.85 -0.81
C ASP A 204 -11.05 -0.44 0.55
N GLY A 205 -10.62 -1.12 1.61
CA GLY A 205 -10.65 -0.52 2.94
C GLY A 205 -9.52 0.49 3.09
N PRO A 206 -9.37 1.10 4.28
CA PRO A 206 -8.21 1.93 4.59
C PRO A 206 -6.91 1.16 4.29
N THR A 207 -6.16 1.65 3.30
CA THR A 207 -4.93 1.06 2.74
C THR A 207 -3.84 2.12 2.70
N CYS A 208 -2.58 1.72 2.82
CA CYS A 208 -1.48 2.67 2.67
C CYS A 208 -0.18 2.07 2.16
N ILE A 209 0.61 2.92 1.49
CA ILE A 209 2.03 2.71 1.21
C ILE A 209 2.83 3.74 2.01
N ILE A 210 3.82 3.26 2.76
CA ILE A 210 4.76 4.07 3.53
C ILE A 210 6.12 3.93 2.87
N ILE A 211 6.71 5.06 2.50
CA ILE A 211 8.04 5.15 1.89
C ILE A 211 8.96 5.89 2.84
N GLN A 212 9.99 5.23 3.33
CA GLN A 212 10.94 5.78 4.30
C GLN A 212 12.36 5.71 3.72
N ALA A 213 13.10 6.82 3.80
CA ALA A 213 14.51 6.78 3.44
C ALA A 213 15.28 5.86 4.41
N VAL A 214 16.19 5.03 3.90
CA VAL A 214 17.08 4.24 4.75
C VAL A 214 18.19 5.17 5.28
N PRO A 215 18.39 5.26 6.61
CA PRO A 215 19.46 6.07 7.18
C PRO A 215 20.81 5.69 6.58
N ASP A 216 21.67 6.68 6.36
CA ASP A 216 23.04 6.51 5.88
C ASP A 216 23.18 5.87 4.48
N CYS A 217 22.08 5.78 3.70
CA CYS A 217 22.07 5.21 2.35
C CYS A 217 21.26 6.07 1.39
N THR A 218 21.92 7.06 0.77
CA THR A 218 21.30 7.87 -0.29
C THR A 218 20.93 6.96 -1.47
N GLY A 219 19.64 6.93 -1.83
CA GLY A 219 19.15 6.07 -2.93
C GLY A 219 18.50 4.74 -2.52
N ARG A 220 18.29 4.48 -1.22
CA ARG A 220 17.50 3.34 -0.77
C ARG A 220 16.31 3.77 0.08
N SER A 221 15.21 3.04 -0.06
CA SER A 221 14.00 3.26 0.71
C SER A 221 13.43 1.94 1.22
N LYS A 222 12.90 1.97 2.44
CA LYS A 222 11.99 0.93 2.92
C LYS A 222 10.58 1.25 2.44
N LEU A 223 9.94 0.29 1.79
CA LEU A 223 8.54 0.33 1.40
C LEU A 223 7.74 -0.60 2.29
N THR A 224 6.70 -0.06 2.94
CA THR A 224 5.69 -0.85 3.65
C THR A 224 4.36 -0.66 2.93
N TRP A 225 3.67 -1.75 2.57
CA TRP A 225 2.36 -1.68 1.94
C TRP A 225 1.33 -2.50 2.72
N LEU A 226 0.39 -1.79 3.35
CA LEU A 226 -0.81 -2.38 3.93
C LEU A 226 -1.86 -2.52 2.84
N LEU A 227 -2.19 -3.76 2.48
CA LEU A 227 -3.28 -4.10 1.56
C LEU A 227 -4.52 -4.55 2.35
N ASN A 228 -5.60 -3.80 2.18
CA ASN A 228 -6.86 -4.01 2.85
C ASN A 228 -8.00 -3.81 1.86
N MET A 229 -8.62 -4.89 1.38
CA MET A 229 -9.65 -4.81 0.35
C MET A 229 -10.69 -5.91 0.47
N ASP A 230 -11.88 -5.63 -0.05
CA ASP A 230 -12.94 -6.58 -0.32
C ASP A 230 -13.07 -6.75 -1.84
N VAL A 231 -12.60 -7.88 -2.36
CA VAL A 231 -12.64 -8.21 -3.79
C VAL A 231 -14.05 -8.49 -4.33
N LYS A 232 -15.03 -8.59 -3.42
CA LYS A 232 -16.44 -8.91 -3.68
C LYS A 232 -16.65 -10.19 -4.51
N GLY A 233 -17.92 -10.49 -4.76
CA GLY A 233 -18.35 -11.63 -5.57
C GLY A 233 -18.25 -12.97 -4.84
N TRP A 234 -18.48 -14.06 -5.58
CA TRP A 234 -18.50 -15.43 -5.06
C TRP A 234 -17.12 -16.09 -5.12
N LEU A 235 -16.15 -15.52 -4.41
CA LEU A 235 -14.82 -16.12 -4.28
C LEU A 235 -14.64 -16.79 -2.91
N PRO A 236 -14.13 -18.04 -2.84
CA PRO A 236 -13.75 -18.65 -1.58
C PRO A 236 -12.70 -17.82 -0.83
N LYS A 237 -12.87 -17.63 0.48
CA LYS A 237 -11.92 -16.86 1.31
C LYS A 237 -10.48 -17.37 1.22
N SER A 238 -10.29 -18.69 1.11
CA SER A 238 -8.97 -19.30 0.93
C SER A 238 -8.27 -18.82 -0.34
N LEU A 239 -9.01 -18.71 -1.44
CA LEU A 239 -8.48 -18.23 -2.72
C LEU A 239 -8.09 -16.75 -2.64
N VAL A 240 -8.93 -15.92 -2.02
CA VAL A 240 -8.61 -14.50 -1.78
C VAL A 240 -7.34 -14.38 -0.93
N ASN A 241 -7.28 -15.13 0.17
CA ASN A 241 -6.15 -15.11 1.10
C ASN A 241 -4.83 -15.62 0.51
N GLN A 242 -4.86 -16.39 -0.58
CA GLN A 242 -3.68 -16.81 -1.33
C GLN A 242 -3.30 -15.79 -2.42
N THR A 243 -4.30 -15.19 -3.08
CA THR A 243 -4.09 -14.31 -4.22
C THR A 243 -3.54 -12.94 -3.81
N LEU A 244 -4.01 -12.39 -2.69
CA LEU A 244 -3.59 -11.04 -2.26
C LEU A 244 -2.10 -10.95 -1.90
N PRO A 245 -1.51 -11.88 -1.11
CA PRO A 245 -0.06 -11.91 -0.90
C PRO A 245 0.72 -12.05 -2.21
N GLN A 246 0.26 -12.91 -3.13
CA GLN A 246 0.92 -13.09 -4.41
C GLN A 246 0.90 -11.80 -5.25
N ALA A 247 -0.22 -11.06 -5.23
CA ALA A 247 -0.32 -9.77 -5.89
C ALA A 247 0.69 -8.76 -5.31
N GLN A 248 0.95 -8.79 -3.99
CA GLN A 248 1.98 -7.95 -3.37
C GLN A 248 3.39 -8.31 -3.85
N LEU A 249 3.71 -9.61 -3.96
CA LEU A 249 5.00 -10.07 -4.48
C LEU A 249 5.18 -9.72 -5.98
N ASP A 250 4.14 -9.91 -6.77
CA ASP A 250 4.20 -9.58 -8.20
C ASP A 250 4.40 -8.07 -8.39
N PHE A 251 3.67 -7.26 -7.62
CA PHE A 251 3.84 -5.81 -7.61
C PHE A 251 5.30 -5.40 -7.31
N THR A 252 5.95 -5.94 -6.28
CA THR A 252 7.34 -5.57 -5.96
C THR A 252 8.31 -5.97 -7.06
N ARG A 253 8.12 -7.15 -7.67
CA ARG A 253 8.94 -7.60 -8.81
C ARG A 253 8.80 -6.64 -9.99
N HIS A 254 7.59 -6.23 -10.33
CA HIS A 254 7.32 -5.28 -11.41
C HIS A 254 7.85 -3.88 -11.10
N LEU A 255 7.67 -3.39 -9.88
CA LEU A 255 8.19 -2.10 -9.42
C LEU A 255 9.73 -2.07 -9.48
N ARG A 256 10.42 -3.11 -9.00
CA ARG A 256 11.88 -3.24 -9.10
C ARG A 256 12.36 -3.15 -10.55
N ARG A 257 11.67 -3.84 -11.47
CA ARG A 257 11.98 -3.77 -12.90
C ARG A 257 11.80 -2.37 -13.45
N ARG A 258 10.69 -1.68 -13.12
CA ARG A 258 10.42 -0.30 -13.56
C ARG A 258 11.48 0.68 -13.08
N LEU A 259 11.88 0.57 -11.80
CA LEU A 259 12.90 1.44 -11.21
C LEU A 259 14.27 1.20 -11.86
N TRP A 260 14.59 -0.06 -12.20
CA TRP A 260 15.82 -0.39 -12.91
C TRP A 260 15.85 0.19 -14.34
N THR A 261 14.77 0.08 -15.10
CA THR A 261 14.71 0.57 -16.48
C THR A 261 14.69 2.09 -16.57
N SER A 262 14.14 2.79 -15.58
CA SER A 262 14.00 4.27 -15.60
C SER A 262 15.31 5.01 -15.32
N ARG A 263 16.37 4.29 -14.92
CA ARG A 263 17.72 4.83 -14.69
C ARG A 263 18.66 4.70 -15.88
N LYS A 264 18.23 4.00 -16.93
CA LYS A 264 18.96 3.88 -18.19
C LYS A 264 18.47 4.95 -19.15
#